data_AF-A0AAE9CY85-F1
#
_entry.id   AF-A0AAE9CY85-F1
#
_cell.length_a   1.000
_cell.length_b   1.000
_cell.length_c   1.000
_cell.angle_alpha   90.00
_cell.angle_beta   90.00
_cell.angle_gamma   90.00
#
_symmetry.space_group_name_H-M   'P 1'
#
loop_
_entity.id
_entity.type
_entity.pdbx_description
1 polymer ?
#
loop_
_entity_poly.entity_id
_entity_poly.type
_entity_poly.pdbx_seq_one_letter_code
_entity_poly.pdbx_strand_id
1 'polypeptide(L)'
;MPKTKKLCLQPFLRGLLDDPSKSDIIRWTDKSKMEFRFVDQHKVAEIWGATKPGRKAKMTYDNMCKSLRKFCKDRDGLEKVEGRLCSWRFLDSSIDSQSDTFTSSVATPNDKNKESPPFSIDRILFSDSGRSICTFFKTPRHL
;
A
#
# COMPACT_ATOMS: atom_id res chain seq x y z
N MET A 1 11.95 22.04 5.69
CA MET A 1 10.81 21.82 4.76
C MET A 1 10.67 20.32 4.51
N PRO A 2 9.67 19.63 5.08
CA PRO A 2 9.46 18.22 4.75
C PRO A 2 9.13 18.12 3.26
N LYS A 3 9.93 17.35 2.51
CA LYS A 3 9.67 17.07 1.10
C LYS A 3 8.33 16.31 1.04
N THR A 4 7.28 16.92 0.49
CA THR A 4 6.02 16.22 0.23
C THR A 4 6.31 15.04 -0.68
N LYS A 5 6.28 13.82 -0.12
CA LYS A 5 6.49 12.59 -0.89
C LYS A 5 5.40 12.50 -1.95
N LYS A 6 5.79 12.46 -3.22
CA LYS A 6 4.87 12.21 -4.33
C LYS A 6 4.20 10.85 -4.10
N LEU A 7 2.89 10.84 -3.83
CA LEU A 7 2.16 9.59 -3.61
C LEU A 7 2.21 8.72 -4.87
N CYS A 8 2.80 7.53 -4.79
CA CYS A 8 2.79 6.53 -5.87
C CYS A 8 1.71 5.48 -5.58
N LEU A 9 1.27 4.74 -6.60
CA LEU A 9 0.17 3.78 -6.46
C LEU A 9 0.52 2.65 -5.46
N GLN A 10 1.74 2.11 -5.51
CA GLN A 10 2.16 1.04 -4.62
C GLN A 10 2.14 1.45 -3.13
N PRO A 11 2.76 2.55 -2.68
CA PRO A 11 2.60 3.04 -1.30
C PRO A 11 1.15 3.30 -0.90
N PHE A 12 0.33 3.80 -1.83
CA PHE A 12 -1.10 4.00 -1.60
C PHE A 12 -1.84 2.69 -1.32
N LEU A 13 -1.64 1.67 -2.16
CA LEU A 13 -2.25 0.36 -1.98
C LEU A 13 -1.79 -0.29 -0.68
N ARG A 14 -0.50 -0.14 -0.33
CA ARG A 14 0.02 -0.65 0.94
C ARG A 14 -0.64 0.01 2.14
N GLY A 15 -0.82 1.33 2.10
CA GLY A 15 -1.55 2.06 3.15
C GLY A 15 -3.00 1.59 3.31
N LEU A 16 -3.71 1.29 2.23
CA LEU A 16 -5.07 0.72 2.33
C LEU A 16 -5.06 -0.70 2.91
N LEU A 17 -4.04 -1.50 2.61
CA LEU A 17 -3.90 -2.87 3.09
C LEU A 17 -3.48 -2.98 4.56
N ASP A 18 -2.86 -1.93 5.10
CA ASP A 18 -2.48 -1.84 6.51
C ASP A 18 -3.65 -1.31 7.39
N ASP A 19 -4.67 -0.71 6.79
CA ASP A 19 -5.89 -0.26 7.47
C ASP A 19 -6.98 -1.36 7.46
N PRO A 20 -7.25 -2.03 8.59
CA PRO A 20 -8.25 -3.09 8.65
C PRO A 20 -9.68 -2.61 8.36
N SER A 21 -9.96 -1.31 8.51
CA SER A 21 -11.27 -0.73 8.17
C SER A 21 -11.56 -0.71 6.67
N LYS A 22 -10.54 -0.94 5.82
CA LYS A 22 -10.64 -1.01 4.35
C LYS A 22 -10.70 -2.43 3.81
N SER A 23 -10.82 -3.43 4.68
CA SER A 23 -10.90 -4.84 4.29
C SER A 23 -12.11 -5.17 3.41
N ASP A 24 -13.12 -4.31 3.38
CA ASP A 24 -14.29 -4.36 2.48
C ASP A 24 -13.95 -4.02 1.02
N ILE A 25 -12.87 -3.27 0.78
CA ILE A 25 -12.48 -2.81 -0.56
C ILE A 25 -11.18 -3.42 -1.06
N ILE A 26 -10.24 -3.73 -0.16
CA ILE A 26 -8.95 -4.34 -0.48
C ILE A 26 -8.42 -5.11 0.73
N ARG A 27 -7.87 -6.31 0.52
CA ARG A 27 -7.34 -7.11 1.62
C ARG A 27 -6.23 -8.04 1.19
N TRP A 28 -5.39 -8.42 2.15
CA TRP A 28 -4.46 -9.53 2.01
C TRP A 28 -5.23 -10.84 1.81
N THR A 29 -4.82 -11.62 0.81
CA THR A 29 -5.23 -13.02 0.64
C THR A 29 -4.20 -13.95 1.27
N ASP A 30 -2.92 -13.58 1.20
CA ASP A 30 -1.81 -14.23 1.89
C ASP A 30 -0.75 -13.17 2.21
N LYS A 31 -0.70 -12.72 3.47
CA LYS A 31 0.24 -11.69 3.90
C LYS A 31 1.70 -12.17 3.86
N SER A 32 1.93 -13.48 4.05
CA SER A 32 3.29 -14.06 3.99
C SER A 32 3.88 -14.02 2.58
N LYS A 33 3.02 -14.24 1.57
CA LYS A 33 3.38 -14.14 0.15
C LYS A 33 3.18 -12.75 -0.43
N MET A 34 2.77 -11.79 0.39
CA MET A 34 2.47 -10.42 -0.04
C MET A 34 1.39 -10.37 -1.13
N GLU A 35 0.46 -11.33 -1.11
CA GLU A 35 -0.65 -11.46 -2.03
C GLU A 35 -1.89 -10.74 -1.49
N PHE A 36 -2.49 -9.92 -2.32
CA PHE A 36 -3.71 -9.20 -2.00
C PHE A 36 -4.72 -9.28 -3.15
N ARG A 37 -5.96 -8.90 -2.85
CA ARG A 37 -7.00 -8.74 -3.87
C ARG A 37 -7.80 -7.46 -3.66
N PHE A 38 -8.29 -6.91 -4.77
CA PHE A 38 -9.37 -5.93 -4.72
C PHE A 38 -10.69 -6.66 -4.47
N VAL A 39 -11.42 -6.22 -3.43
CA VAL A 39 -12.77 -6.68 -3.12
C VAL A 39 -13.77 -5.77 -3.82
N ASP A 40 -13.60 -4.45 -3.68
CA ASP A 40 -14.31 -3.43 -4.45
C ASP A 40 -13.30 -2.56 -5.20
N GLN A 41 -13.13 -2.90 -6.47
CA GLN A 41 -12.20 -2.23 -7.37
C GLN A 41 -12.60 -0.78 -7.71
N HIS A 42 -13.90 -0.48 -7.68
CA HIS A 42 -14.42 0.85 -8.02
C HIS A 42 -14.14 1.83 -6.89
N LYS A 43 -14.41 1.43 -5.65
CA LYS A 43 -14.19 2.26 -4.47
C LYS A 43 -12.70 2.52 -4.23
N VAL A 44 -11.81 1.54 -4.48
CA VAL A 44 -10.37 1.78 -4.45
C VAL A 44 -9.92 2.81 -5.50
N ALA A 45 -10.45 2.71 -6.72
CA ALA A 45 -10.13 3.68 -7.78
C ALA A 45 -10.62 5.09 -7.44
N GLU A 46 -11.80 5.22 -6.83
CA GLU A 46 -12.33 6.50 -6.35
C GLU A 46 -11.42 7.15 -5.30
N ILE A 47 -11.05 6.39 -4.26
CA ILE A 47 -10.15 6.87 -3.20
C ILE A 47 -8.80 7.28 -3.81
N TRP A 48 -8.25 6.47 -4.72
CA TRP A 48 -7.01 6.82 -5.41
C TRP A 48 -7.14 8.13 -6.22
N GLY A 49 -8.27 8.31 -6.90
CA GLY A 49 -8.59 9.54 -7.62
C GLY A 49 -8.61 10.76 -6.70
N ALA A 50 -9.21 10.65 -5.52
CA ALA A 50 -9.27 11.72 -4.53
C ALA A 50 -7.88 12.14 -4.02
N THR A 51 -6.92 11.21 -3.92
CA THR A 51 -5.52 11.55 -3.55
C THR A 51 -4.75 12.31 -4.64
N LYS A 52 -5.30 12.42 -5.86
CA LYS A 52 -4.69 13.05 -7.03
C LYS A 52 -5.57 14.18 -7.57
N PRO A 53 -5.74 15.28 -6.80
CA PRO A 53 -6.56 16.41 -7.23
C PRO A 53 -5.99 17.03 -8.51
N GLY A 54 -6.87 17.45 -9.43
CA GLY A 54 -6.49 18.10 -10.69
C GLY A 54 -6.28 17.18 -11.90
N ARG A 55 -6.64 15.89 -11.83
CA ARG A 55 -6.69 15.06 -13.05
C ARG A 55 -7.81 15.51 -13.98
N LYS A 56 -7.52 15.56 -15.28
CA LYS A 56 -8.49 15.84 -16.35
C LYS A 56 -9.56 14.75 -16.51
N ALA A 57 -9.23 13.50 -16.17
CA ALA A 57 -10.12 12.36 -16.33
C ALA A 57 -10.39 11.68 -14.98
N LYS A 58 -11.62 11.19 -14.80
CA LYS A 58 -12.04 10.41 -13.64
C LYS A 58 -11.15 9.17 -13.49
N MET A 59 -10.68 8.91 -12.28
CA MET A 59 -9.98 7.67 -11.99
C MET A 59 -10.97 6.50 -12.04
N THR A 60 -10.63 5.48 -12.81
CA THR A 60 -11.37 4.22 -12.91
C THR A 60 -10.42 3.06 -12.65
N TYR A 61 -10.97 1.90 -12.31
CA TYR A 61 -10.15 0.71 -12.09
C TYR A 61 -9.31 0.35 -13.33
N ASP A 62 -9.85 0.47 -14.54
CA ASP A 62 -9.11 0.19 -15.78
C ASP A 62 -7.87 1.08 -15.94
N ASN A 63 -8.02 2.37 -15.64
CA ASN A 63 -6.92 3.33 -15.70
C ASN A 63 -5.89 3.08 -14.60
N MET A 64 -6.33 2.67 -13.41
CA MET A 64 -5.44 2.23 -12.33
C MET A 64 -4.71 0.94 -12.72
N CYS A 65 -5.41 -0.01 -13.35
CA CYS A 65 -4.87 -1.27 -13.83
C CYS A 65 -3.79 -1.09 -14.89
N LYS A 66 -3.90 -0.08 -15.76
CA LYS A 66 -2.82 0.28 -16.69
C LYS A 66 -1.53 0.62 -15.94
N SER A 67 -1.65 1.30 -14.81
CA SER A 67 -0.49 1.62 -13.95
C SER A 67 0.06 0.36 -13.27
N LEU A 68 -0.81 -0.54 -12.78
CA LEU A 68 -0.40 -1.84 -12.21
C LEU A 68 0.37 -2.70 -13.23
N ARG A 69 -0.14 -2.79 -14.47
CA ARG A 69 0.54 -3.49 -15.56
C ARG A 69 1.89 -2.89 -15.89
N LYS A 70 2.03 -1.56 -15.83
CA LYS A 70 3.31 -0.88 -16.01
C LYS A 70 4.32 -1.34 -14.96
N PHE A 71 3.93 -1.40 -13.68
CA PHE A 71 4.82 -1.89 -12.62
C PHE A 71 5.26 -3.34 -12.84
N CYS A 72 4.39 -4.20 -13.37
CA CYS A 72 4.76 -5.57 -13.73
C CYS A 72 5.79 -5.64 -14.86
N LYS A 73 5.67 -4.77 -15.87
CA LYS A 73 6.57 -4.75 -17.03
C LYS A 73 7.95 -4.19 -16.67
N ASP A 74 7.98 -3.17 -15.82
CA ASP A 74 9.19 -2.43 -15.48
C ASP A 74 9.98 -3.08 -14.32
N ARG A 75 9.60 -4.31 -13.88
CA ARG A 75 10.16 -5.03 -12.71
C ARG A 75 10.00 -4.27 -11.38
N ASP A 76 9.08 -3.32 -11.31
CA ASP A 76 8.86 -2.40 -10.19
C ASP A 76 7.98 -3.00 -9.07
N GLY A 77 8.27 -4.23 -8.65
CA GLY A 77 7.77 -4.72 -7.36
C GLY A 77 6.31 -5.19 -7.30
N LEU A 78 5.63 -5.43 -8.43
CA LEU A 78 4.25 -5.92 -8.49
C LEU A 78 4.05 -6.99 -9.56
N GLU A 79 3.37 -8.08 -9.20
CA GLU A 79 3.06 -9.20 -10.08
C GLU A 79 1.55 -9.50 -10.11
N LYS A 80 1.03 -9.88 -11.28
CA LYS A 80 -0.35 -10.36 -11.41
C LYS A 80 -0.41 -11.82 -10.95
N VAL A 81 -1.31 -12.13 -10.02
CA VAL A 81 -1.55 -13.52 -9.60
C VAL A 81 -2.42 -14.21 -10.65
N GLU A 82 -1.89 -15.23 -11.31
CA GLU A 82 -2.62 -16.03 -12.29
C GLU A 82 -3.76 -16.85 -11.65
N GLY A 83 -4.82 -17.12 -12.40
CA GLY A 83 -5.97 -17.91 -11.93
C GLY A 83 -6.83 -17.27 -10.84
N ARG A 84 -6.50 -16.05 -10.38
CA ARG A 84 -7.28 -15.31 -9.37
C ARG A 84 -7.68 -13.92 -9.88
N LEU A 85 -8.99 -13.67 -9.90
CA LEU A 85 -9.54 -12.38 -10.34
C LEU A 85 -9.16 -11.26 -9.37
N CYS A 86 -8.71 -10.14 -9.93
CA CYS A 86 -8.34 -8.92 -9.21
C CYS A 86 -7.28 -9.12 -8.11
N SER A 87 -6.51 -10.22 -8.17
CA SER A 87 -5.42 -10.51 -7.25
C SER A 87 -4.06 -10.10 -7.82
N TRP A 88 -3.23 -9.54 -6.94
CA TRP A 88 -1.90 -9.02 -7.23
C TRP A 88 -0.97 -9.33 -6.06
N ARG A 89 0.33 -9.32 -6.32
CA ARG A 89 1.37 -9.63 -5.33
C ARG A 89 2.44 -8.56 -5.37
N PHE A 90 2.89 -8.09 -4.21
CA PHE A 90 4.10 -7.26 -4.16
C PHE A 90 5.33 -8.18 -4.21
N LEU A 91 6.30 -7.83 -5.06
CA LEU A 91 7.63 -8.43 -5.05
C LEU A 91 8.47 -7.57 -4.09
N ASP A 92 8.83 -8.13 -2.94
CA ASP A 92 9.83 -7.50 -2.09
C ASP A 92 11.19 -7.76 -2.72
N SER A 93 11.87 -6.69 -3.12
CA SER A 93 13.19 -6.76 -3.76
C SER A 93 14.29 -7.32 -2.84
N SER A 94 13.96 -7.71 -1.60
CA SER A 94 14.88 -8.30 -0.63
C SER A 94 14.85 -9.83 -0.53
N ILE A 95 13.94 -10.54 -1.23
CA ILE A 95 13.72 -11.99 -1.02
C ILE A 95 14.32 -12.88 -2.14
N ASP A 96 14.94 -12.33 -3.19
CA ASP A 96 15.48 -13.13 -4.31
C ASP A 96 16.99 -13.38 -4.28
N SER A 97 17.66 -13.11 -3.15
CA SER A 97 19.06 -13.49 -2.95
C SER A 97 19.15 -14.58 -1.87
N GLN A 98 18.91 -15.83 -2.27
CA GLN A 98 19.52 -17.09 -1.78
C GLN A 98 18.53 -18.27 -1.81
N SER A 99 18.39 -18.90 -2.97
CA SER A 99 18.00 -20.30 -3.04
C SER A 99 18.97 -21.05 -3.95
N ASP A 100 20.21 -21.20 -3.49
CA ASP A 100 21.11 -22.25 -3.99
C ASP A 100 21.90 -22.83 -2.81
N THR A 101 21.68 -24.13 -2.57
CA THR A 101 22.44 -25.05 -1.67
C THR A 101 22.27 -24.80 -0.16
N PHE A 102 22.05 -25.78 0.74
CA PHE A 102 22.53 -27.15 0.80
C PHE A 102 21.79 -27.96 1.90
N THR A 103 21.46 -29.21 1.57
CA THR A 103 21.50 -30.45 2.36
C THR A 103 21.37 -30.44 3.90
N SER A 104 20.36 -31.20 4.37
CA SER A 104 20.29 -32.04 5.57
C SER A 104 21.37 -31.89 6.65
N SER A 105 20.99 -31.51 7.89
CA SER A 105 21.50 -32.04 9.17
C SER A 105 20.82 -31.43 10.41
N VAL A 106 20.00 -32.24 11.10
CA VAL A 106 19.95 -32.53 12.56
C VAL A 106 20.16 -31.42 13.64
N ALA A 107 19.22 -31.42 14.61
CA ALA A 107 19.27 -31.02 16.05
C ALA A 107 19.08 -29.52 16.44
N THR A 108 17.97 -29.05 17.07
CA THR A 108 17.40 -29.15 18.46
C THR A 108 17.40 -27.73 19.17
N PRO A 109 16.83 -27.46 20.37
CA PRO A 109 15.69 -26.55 20.58
C PRO A 109 15.96 -25.30 21.49
N ASN A 110 14.96 -24.40 21.62
CA ASN A 110 14.77 -23.31 22.61
C ASN A 110 15.66 -22.04 22.52
N ASP A 111 15.07 -20.83 22.43
CA ASP A 111 14.82 -19.92 23.58
C ASP A 111 14.09 -18.63 23.13
N LYS A 112 13.49 -17.94 24.08
CA LYS A 112 12.55 -16.81 23.95
C LYS A 112 13.27 -15.51 23.61
N ASN A 113 12.76 -14.76 22.63
CA ASN A 113 12.79 -13.28 22.62
C ASN A 113 11.66 -12.75 21.71
N LYS A 114 10.67 -12.09 22.34
CA LYS A 114 9.66 -11.28 21.64
C LYS A 114 10.31 -9.96 21.27
N GLU A 115 10.61 -9.76 19.99
CA GLU A 115 10.93 -8.45 19.44
C GLU A 115 9.71 -7.93 18.68
N SER A 116 9.13 -6.84 19.18
CA SER A 116 8.03 -6.14 18.52
C SER A 116 8.54 -5.51 17.22
N PRO A 117 7.81 -5.61 16.09
CA PRO A 117 8.24 -5.03 14.83
C PRO A 117 8.26 -3.48 14.88
N PRO A 118 9.13 -2.84 14.08
CA PRO A 118 9.55 -1.43 14.24
C PRO A 118 8.51 -0.36 13.84
N PHE A 119 7.22 -0.70 13.73
CA PHE A 119 6.20 0.26 13.31
C PHE A 119 4.84 0.00 13.99
N SER A 120 4.73 0.29 15.30
CA SER A 120 3.40 0.44 15.92
C SER A 120 2.88 1.86 15.73
N ILE A 121 1.62 1.97 15.31
CA ILE A 121 0.92 3.23 14.98
C ILE A 121 0.58 4.05 16.25
N ASP A 122 0.79 3.47 17.43
CA ASP A 122 0.50 4.10 18.74
C ASP A 122 1.25 5.42 18.99
N ARG A 123 2.25 5.75 18.17
CA ARG A 123 2.90 7.07 18.20
C ARG A 123 2.15 8.21 17.50
N ILE A 124 1.03 7.95 16.82
CA ILE A 124 0.29 9.00 16.09
C ILE A 124 -0.82 9.64 16.95
N LEU A 125 -1.24 9.04 18.07
CA LEU A 125 -2.41 9.52 18.83
C LEU A 125 -2.16 10.05 20.25
N PHE A 126 -0.91 10.25 20.68
CA PHE A 126 -0.65 10.91 21.96
C PHE A 126 0.30 12.11 21.80
N SER A 127 -0.30 13.25 21.49
CA SER A 127 0.11 14.54 22.05
C SER A 127 -1.11 15.45 22.07
N ASP A 128 -1.75 15.44 23.23
CA ASP A 128 -2.56 16.53 23.74
C ASP A 128 -1.76 17.84 23.60
N SER A 129 -2.30 18.80 22.85
CA SER A 129 -2.56 20.15 23.35
C SER A 129 -2.83 21.12 22.19
N GLY A 130 -4.04 21.69 22.21
CA GLY A 130 -4.18 23.12 21.99
C GLY A 130 -4.48 23.61 20.58
N ARG A 131 -5.75 24.00 20.43
CA ARG A 131 -6.25 25.22 19.75
C ARG A 131 -6.53 25.18 18.24
N SER A 132 -7.84 25.13 18.00
CA SER A 132 -8.63 26.14 17.29
C SER A 132 -9.01 25.90 15.83
N ILE A 133 -10.32 25.71 15.73
CA ILE A 133 -11.26 25.72 14.61
C ILE A 133 -11.06 26.80 13.53
N CYS A 134 -11.26 26.33 12.30
CA CYS A 134 -11.94 26.90 11.12
C CYS A 134 -12.31 28.39 11.08
N THR A 135 -11.92 29.08 9.99
CA THR A 135 -12.73 30.01 9.15
C THR A 135 -11.88 30.40 7.92
N PHE A 136 -12.23 30.05 6.68
CA PHE A 136 -13.23 30.59 5.73
C PHE A 136 -12.61 31.49 4.63
N PHE A 137 -12.70 31.02 3.37
CA PHE A 137 -12.89 31.69 2.07
C PHE A 137 -12.02 32.89 1.63
N LYS A 138 -11.51 32.84 0.39
CA LYS A 138 -12.09 33.49 -0.82
C LYS A 138 -10.99 33.86 -1.85
N THR A 139 -11.10 33.37 -3.08
CA THR A 139 -10.47 33.97 -4.28
C THR A 139 -11.25 35.25 -4.67
N PRO A 140 -10.72 36.22 -5.44
CA PRO A 140 -10.70 36.09 -6.91
C PRO A 140 -9.62 36.88 -7.71
N ARG A 141 -9.45 36.41 -8.96
CA ARG A 141 -9.18 37.08 -10.25
C ARG A 141 -8.50 38.47 -10.38
N HIS A 142 -7.64 38.51 -11.41
CA HIS A 142 -7.30 39.58 -12.38
C HIS A 142 -6.88 40.97 -11.89
N LEU A 143 -5.70 41.40 -12.35
CA LEU A 143 -5.56 42.14 -13.61
C LEU A 143 -4.25 41.72 -14.29
#